data_AF-A0A2W7Q8J3-F1
#
_entry.id   AF-A0A2W7Q8J3-F1
#
_cell.length_a   1.000
_cell.length_b   1.000
_cell.length_c   1.000
_cell.angle_alpha   90.00
_cell.angle_beta   90.00
_cell.angle_gamma   90.00
#
_symmetry.space_group_name_H-M   'P 1'
#
loop_
_entity.id
_entity.type
_entity.pdbx_description
1 polymer ?
#
loop_
_entity_poly.entity_id
_entity_poly.type
_entity_poly.pdbx_seq_one_letter_code
_entity_poly.pdbx_strand_id
1 'polypeptide(L)'
;MKPSEFYTAPNNEVMIQDESGTHQLSQGDSDFLEKMEGIIHEFYPDADKALCENYKPSRSNPSYYRFLKVRRFIKCNFGQYDNVMDIDHLGRMNFEFVPCPLRGECKYDGIICNPKFNSSLSQREMEVMQMAYEGRTDDDIASTLFISLNTVNNHRKNSFKKLNIHSMADFIRYAKDKNLFKR
;
A
#
# COMPACT_ATOMS: atom_id res chain seq x y z
N MET A 1 -9.29 3.07 3.32
CA MET A 1 -9.73 1.71 3.68
C MET A 1 -10.37 1.80 5.05
N LYS A 2 -11.34 0.96 5.37
CA LYS A 2 -11.85 0.91 6.74
C LYS A 2 -10.75 0.37 7.66
N PRO A 3 -10.74 0.73 8.95
CA PRO A 3 -9.96 0.00 9.93
C PRO A 3 -10.39 -1.47 9.89
N SER A 4 -9.42 -2.38 9.83
CA SER A 4 -9.71 -3.81 9.67
C SER A 4 -8.65 -4.65 10.35
N GLU A 5 -9.10 -5.74 10.96
CA GLU A 5 -8.32 -6.83 11.49
C GLU A 5 -8.45 -8.03 10.55
N PHE A 6 -7.37 -8.74 10.33
CA PHE A 6 -7.32 -9.95 9.53
C PHE A 6 -6.82 -11.11 10.37
N TYR A 7 -7.36 -12.29 10.13
CA TYR A 7 -6.82 -13.50 10.74
C TYR A 7 -7.04 -14.70 9.84
N THR A 8 -6.19 -15.73 9.99
CA THR A 8 -6.37 -16.98 9.27
C THR A 8 -7.16 -17.97 10.11
N ALA A 9 -8.36 -18.34 9.64
CA ALA A 9 -9.21 -19.34 10.28
C ALA A 9 -8.62 -20.76 10.14
N PRO A 10 -9.07 -21.74 10.95
CA PRO A 10 -8.54 -23.13 10.90
C PRO A 10 -8.69 -23.83 9.55
N ASN A 11 -9.67 -23.43 8.74
CA ASN A 11 -9.85 -23.90 7.35
C ASN A 11 -8.87 -23.23 6.36
N ASN A 12 -7.88 -22.48 6.86
CA ASN A 12 -6.85 -21.78 6.10
C ASN A 12 -7.37 -20.59 5.27
N GLU A 13 -8.59 -20.11 5.57
CA GLU A 13 -9.19 -18.94 4.93
C GLU A 13 -8.92 -17.64 5.69
N VAL A 14 -8.87 -16.53 4.96
CA VAL A 14 -8.67 -15.20 5.53
C VAL A 14 -10.03 -14.65 5.93
N MET A 15 -10.14 -14.23 7.18
CA MET A 15 -11.28 -13.50 7.71
C MET A 15 -10.92 -12.02 7.80
N ILE A 16 -11.89 -11.16 7.51
CA ILE A 16 -11.81 -9.71 7.72
C ILE A 16 -12.78 -9.38 8.83
N GLN A 17 -12.32 -8.64 9.83
CA GLN A 17 -13.15 -8.06 10.88
C GLN A 17 -13.04 -6.53 10.81
N ASP A 18 -14.16 -5.88 10.53
CA ASP A 18 -14.26 -4.42 10.52
C ASP A 18 -15.53 -3.95 11.27
N GLU A 19 -15.83 -2.65 11.21
CA GLU A 19 -17.02 -2.05 11.83
C GLU A 19 -18.36 -2.65 11.34
N SER A 20 -18.38 -3.29 10.17
CA SER A 20 -19.56 -3.89 9.54
C SER A 20 -19.73 -5.36 9.95
N GLY A 21 -18.78 -5.91 10.70
CA GLY A 21 -18.79 -7.29 11.21
C GLY A 21 -17.61 -8.10 10.70
N THR A 22 -17.79 -9.42 10.71
CA THR A 22 -16.77 -10.39 10.29
C THR A 22 -17.25 -11.20 9.11
N HIS A 23 -16.43 -11.30 8.07
CA HIS A 23 -16.70 -12.16 6.91
C HIS A 23 -15.41 -12.74 6.32
N GLN A 24 -15.56 -13.79 5.51
CA GLN A 24 -14.44 -14.39 4.80
C GLN A 24 -14.08 -13.54 3.57
N LEU A 25 -12.79 -13.24 3.40
CA LEU A 25 -12.28 -12.62 2.19
C LEU A 25 -12.58 -13.51 0.97
N SER A 26 -13.18 -12.91 -0.06
CA SER A 26 -13.61 -13.58 -1.27
C SER A 26 -13.18 -12.79 -2.51
N GLN A 27 -13.35 -13.39 -3.70
CA GLN A 27 -13.17 -12.69 -4.97
C GLN A 27 -14.20 -11.56 -5.19
N GLY A 28 -15.33 -11.60 -4.46
CA GLY A 28 -16.40 -10.61 -4.55
C GLY A 28 -16.09 -9.29 -3.83
N ASP A 29 -15.06 -9.24 -2.97
CA ASP A 29 -14.65 -8.05 -2.22
C ASP A 29 -13.86 -7.04 -3.11
N SER A 30 -14.37 -6.74 -4.31
CA SER A 30 -13.67 -6.00 -5.37
C SER A 30 -13.05 -4.69 -4.89
N ASP A 31 -13.84 -3.88 -4.18
CA ASP A 31 -13.41 -2.56 -3.71
C ASP A 31 -12.29 -2.65 -2.67
N PHE A 32 -12.35 -3.65 -1.79
CA PHE A 32 -11.31 -3.91 -0.80
C PHE A 32 -10.05 -4.41 -1.50
N LEU A 33 -10.19 -5.40 -2.39
CA LEU A 33 -9.11 -6.00 -3.16
C LEU A 33 -8.36 -4.96 -4.00
N GLU A 34 -9.08 -4.03 -4.64
CA GLU A 34 -8.49 -2.94 -5.42
C GLU A 34 -7.68 -1.97 -4.56
N LYS A 35 -8.24 -1.59 -3.41
CA LYS A 35 -7.56 -0.68 -2.49
C LYS A 35 -6.31 -1.34 -1.89
N MET A 36 -6.40 -2.62 -1.51
CA MET A 36 -5.25 -3.38 -0.99
C MET A 36 -4.17 -3.58 -2.05
N GLU A 37 -4.54 -3.99 -3.26
CA GLU A 37 -3.59 -4.12 -4.37
C GLU A 37 -2.88 -2.79 -4.65
N GLY A 38 -3.61 -1.66 -4.66
CA GLY A 38 -3.03 -0.34 -4.84
C GLY A 38 -2.01 0.02 -3.75
N ILE A 39 -2.27 -0.31 -2.48
CA ILE A 39 -1.31 -0.08 -1.39
C ILE A 39 -0.07 -0.97 -1.55
N ILE A 40 -0.27 -2.25 -1.86
CA ILE A 40 0.84 -3.20 -2.06
C ILE A 40 1.74 -2.71 -3.21
N HIS A 41 1.13 -2.30 -4.32
CA HIS A 41 1.84 -1.76 -5.47
C HIS A 41 2.62 -0.48 -5.15
N GLU A 42 1.99 0.46 -4.46
CA GLU A 42 2.54 1.80 -4.19
C GLU A 42 3.69 1.78 -3.16
N PHE A 43 3.49 1.02 -2.06
CA PHE A 43 4.34 1.08 -0.88
C PHE A 43 5.23 -0.15 -0.69
N TYR A 44 4.94 -1.27 -1.36
CA TYR A 44 5.70 -2.53 -1.24
C TYR A 44 6.00 -3.15 -2.62
N PRO A 45 6.68 -2.43 -3.52
CA PRO A 45 6.81 -2.81 -4.93
C PRO A 45 7.55 -4.15 -5.14
N ASP A 46 8.51 -4.49 -4.28
CA ASP A 46 9.19 -5.80 -4.34
C ASP A 46 8.23 -6.95 -4.01
N ALA A 47 7.34 -6.75 -3.03
CA ALA A 47 6.29 -7.69 -2.67
C ALA A 47 5.25 -7.79 -3.80
N ASP A 48 4.80 -6.67 -4.37
CA ASP A 48 3.85 -6.66 -5.51
C ASP A 48 4.42 -7.44 -6.70
N LYS A 49 5.68 -7.20 -7.06
CA LYS A 49 6.36 -7.93 -8.15
C LYS A 49 6.44 -9.42 -7.86
N ALA A 50 6.80 -9.82 -6.64
CA ALA A 50 6.87 -11.21 -6.23
C ALA A 50 5.50 -11.90 -6.29
N LEU A 51 4.46 -11.24 -5.79
CA LEU A 51 3.08 -11.71 -5.86
C LEU A 51 2.61 -11.86 -7.31
N CYS A 52 2.93 -10.88 -8.16
CA CYS A 52 2.57 -10.91 -9.56
C CYS A 52 3.21 -12.08 -10.30
N GLU A 53 4.50 -12.33 -10.10
CA GLU A 53 5.18 -13.47 -10.72
C GLU A 53 4.66 -14.80 -10.16
N ASN A 54 4.41 -14.89 -8.84
CA ASN A 54 3.94 -16.10 -8.19
C ASN A 54 2.57 -16.56 -8.73
N TYR A 55 1.66 -15.62 -8.99
CA TYR A 55 0.30 -15.91 -9.45
C TYR A 55 0.09 -15.67 -10.94
N LYS A 56 1.17 -15.48 -11.71
CA LYS A 56 1.15 -15.28 -13.16
C LYS A 56 0.30 -16.29 -13.94
N PRO A 57 0.24 -17.59 -13.58
CA PRO A 57 -0.66 -18.53 -14.26
C PRO A 57 -2.15 -18.16 -14.19
N SER A 58 -2.58 -17.40 -13.17
CA SER A 58 -3.97 -16.96 -13.00
C SER A 58 -4.28 -15.61 -13.66
N ARG A 59 -3.30 -14.98 -14.34
CA ARG A 59 -3.44 -13.62 -14.90
C ARG A 59 -4.57 -13.47 -15.92
N SER A 60 -5.01 -14.55 -16.57
CA SER A 60 -6.16 -14.56 -17.48
C SER A 60 -7.51 -14.29 -16.80
N ASN A 61 -7.59 -14.45 -15.47
CA ASN A 61 -8.74 -14.08 -14.65
C ASN A 61 -8.33 -12.95 -13.68
N PRO A 62 -8.48 -11.66 -14.07
CA PRO A 62 -7.93 -10.54 -13.31
C PRO A 62 -8.46 -10.42 -11.88
N SER A 63 -9.75 -10.66 -11.66
CA SER A 63 -10.34 -10.57 -10.32
C SER A 63 -9.85 -11.70 -9.41
N TYR A 64 -9.74 -12.93 -9.92
CA TYR A 64 -9.18 -14.05 -9.16
C TYR A 64 -7.68 -13.87 -8.90
N TYR A 65 -6.94 -13.39 -9.91
CA TYR A 65 -5.52 -13.07 -9.78
C TYR A 65 -5.27 -12.03 -8.68
N ARG A 66 -6.05 -10.95 -8.66
CA ARG A 66 -6.01 -9.93 -7.59
C ARG A 66 -6.33 -10.53 -6.23
N PHE A 67 -7.40 -11.32 -6.14
CA PHE A 67 -7.79 -12.03 -4.91
C PHE A 67 -6.63 -12.87 -4.36
N LEU A 68 -5.98 -13.68 -5.20
CA LEU A 68 -4.85 -14.52 -4.79
C LEU A 68 -3.66 -13.70 -4.27
N LYS A 69 -3.31 -12.60 -4.94
CA LYS A 69 -2.22 -11.71 -4.50
C LYS A 69 -2.53 -11.10 -3.14
N VAL A 70 -3.71 -10.48 -2.98
CA VAL A 70 -4.11 -9.82 -1.74
C VAL A 70 -4.23 -10.84 -0.60
N ARG A 71 -4.92 -11.97 -0.83
CA ARG A 71 -5.04 -13.06 0.16
C ARG A 71 -3.66 -13.56 0.60
N ARG A 72 -2.72 -13.75 -0.33
CA ARG A 72 -1.36 -14.18 0.02
C ARG A 72 -0.62 -13.13 0.85
N PHE A 73 -0.71 -11.87 0.47
CA PHE A 73 -0.08 -10.77 1.20
C PHE A 73 -0.61 -10.69 2.64
N ILE A 74 -1.93 -10.75 2.82
CA ILE A 74 -2.56 -10.74 4.14
C ILE A 74 -2.07 -11.91 4.99
N LYS A 75 -2.14 -13.14 4.47
CA LYS A 75 -1.69 -14.34 5.22
C LYS A 75 -0.23 -14.31 5.64
N CYS A 76 0.62 -13.59 4.90
CA CYS A 76 2.04 -13.49 5.22
C CYS A 76 2.35 -12.45 6.31
N ASN A 77 1.41 -11.55 6.59
CA ASN A 77 1.66 -10.30 7.32
C ASN A 77 0.66 -9.97 8.43
N PHE A 78 -0.55 -10.53 8.38
CA PHE A 78 -1.73 -10.18 9.20
C PHE A 78 -2.56 -11.44 9.47
N GLY A 79 -1.91 -12.47 9.99
CA GLY A 79 -2.43 -13.83 10.03
C GLY A 79 -2.81 -14.29 11.44
N GLN A 80 -2.30 -13.61 12.45
CA GLN A 80 -2.63 -13.88 13.84
C GLN A 80 -3.95 -13.19 14.18
N TYR A 81 -4.67 -13.73 15.16
CA TYR A 81 -5.81 -13.02 15.72
C TYR A 81 -5.31 -12.32 16.97
N ASP A 82 -5.14 -11.01 16.90
CA ASP A 82 -4.79 -10.21 18.05
C ASP A 82 -5.77 -9.04 18.27
N ASN A 83 -5.45 -8.10 19.16
CA ASN A 83 -6.32 -6.96 19.46
C ASN A 83 -5.81 -5.65 18.83
N VAL A 84 -4.80 -5.75 17.98
CA VAL A 84 -4.09 -4.65 17.32
C VAL A 84 -4.50 -4.64 15.86
N MET A 85 -5.45 -3.76 15.56
CA MET A 85 -5.95 -3.54 14.21
C MET A 85 -4.85 -3.51 13.14
N ASP A 86 -4.85 -4.46 12.21
CA ASP A 86 -3.87 -4.52 11.12
C ASP A 86 -3.87 -3.27 10.22
N ILE A 87 -5.05 -2.73 9.94
CA ILE A 87 -5.20 -1.47 9.20
C ILE A 87 -5.78 -0.42 10.13
N ASP A 88 -5.03 0.63 10.42
CA ASP A 88 -5.50 1.71 11.28
C ASP A 88 -6.47 2.68 10.57
N HIS A 89 -6.99 3.65 11.33
CA HIS A 89 -7.88 4.70 10.83
C HIS A 89 -7.24 5.66 9.81
N LEU A 90 -5.91 5.64 9.69
CA LEU A 90 -5.16 6.41 8.69
C LEU A 90 -4.79 5.54 7.46
N GLY A 91 -5.21 4.27 7.46
CA GLY A 91 -4.89 3.27 6.44
C GLY A 91 -3.42 2.89 6.43
N ARG A 92 -2.73 2.94 7.58
CA ARG A 92 -1.40 2.38 7.77
C ARG A 92 -1.53 0.90 8.14
N MET A 93 -0.53 0.12 7.74
CA MET A 93 -0.46 -1.31 8.02
C MET A 93 0.42 -1.55 9.25
N ASN A 94 -0.10 -2.32 10.20
CA ASN A 94 0.62 -2.82 11.37
C ASN A 94 1.04 -4.26 11.07
N PHE A 95 2.27 -4.45 10.56
CA PHE A 95 2.76 -5.77 10.20
C PHE A 95 3.01 -6.65 11.42
N GLU A 96 2.53 -7.89 11.34
CA GLU A 96 2.76 -8.91 12.35
C GLU A 96 3.91 -9.86 11.96
N PHE A 97 4.46 -10.52 12.98
CA PHE A 97 5.30 -11.70 12.75
C PHE A 97 4.42 -12.95 12.65
N VAL A 98 3.82 -13.23 11.49
CA VAL A 98 3.00 -14.44 11.31
C VAL A 98 3.87 -15.71 11.40
N PRO A 99 3.53 -16.71 12.25
CA PRO A 99 4.22 -17.99 12.29
C PRO A 99 4.02 -18.73 10.97
N CYS A 100 5.09 -18.88 10.20
CA CYS A 100 5.08 -19.56 8.90
C CYS A 100 6.01 -20.77 8.97
N PRO A 101 5.52 -21.99 8.73
CA PRO A 101 6.37 -23.19 8.77
C PRO A 101 7.43 -23.21 7.66
N LEU A 102 7.25 -22.40 6.62
CA LEU A 102 8.20 -22.27 5.51
C LEU A 102 9.19 -21.12 5.71
N ARG A 103 9.26 -20.48 6.88
CA ARG A 103 10.22 -19.40 7.12
C ARG A 103 11.66 -19.93 7.00
N GLY A 104 12.54 -19.20 6.34
CA GLY A 104 13.89 -19.64 5.97
C GLY A 104 13.98 -20.51 4.71
N GLU A 105 12.89 -21.16 4.30
CA GLU A 105 12.85 -22.03 3.11
C GLU A 105 12.00 -21.45 1.97
N CYS A 106 11.04 -20.59 2.29
CA CYS A 106 10.15 -19.97 1.32
C CYS A 106 10.93 -19.03 0.41
N LYS A 107 10.78 -19.21 -0.91
CA LYS A 107 11.33 -18.33 -1.94
C LYS A 107 11.00 -16.83 -1.74
N TYR A 108 9.92 -16.53 -1.02
CA TYR A 108 9.43 -15.17 -0.79
C TYR A 108 9.60 -14.70 0.66
N ASP A 109 10.38 -15.42 1.49
CA ASP A 109 10.70 -14.99 2.84
C ASP A 109 11.48 -13.66 2.80
N GLY A 110 11.06 -12.69 3.62
CA GLY A 110 11.58 -11.32 3.61
C GLY A 110 11.23 -10.49 2.36
N ILE A 111 10.42 -11.02 1.44
CA ILE A 111 9.95 -10.30 0.25
C ILE A 111 8.45 -10.03 0.36
N ILE A 112 7.62 -11.07 0.53
CA ILE A 112 6.17 -10.93 0.70
C ILE A 112 5.82 -10.76 2.18
N CYS A 113 6.43 -11.56 3.06
CA CYS A 113 6.36 -11.35 4.51
C CYS A 113 7.46 -10.36 4.91
N ASN A 114 7.16 -9.52 5.92
CA ASN A 114 8.05 -8.43 6.34
C ASN A 114 8.53 -7.58 5.13
N PRO A 115 7.61 -7.08 4.29
CA PRO A 115 7.97 -6.44 3.03
C PRO A 115 8.66 -5.09 3.27
N LYS A 116 9.62 -4.77 2.41
CA LYS A 116 10.33 -3.50 2.46
C LYS A 116 9.43 -2.34 2.00
N PHE A 117 9.28 -1.33 2.85
CA PHE A 117 8.58 -0.10 2.52
C PHE A 117 9.36 0.74 1.49
N ASN A 118 8.67 1.23 0.47
CA ASN A 118 9.22 2.14 -0.53
C ASN A 118 9.17 3.59 -0.05
N SER A 119 10.31 4.13 0.36
CA SER A 119 10.47 5.53 0.75
C SER A 119 10.85 6.47 -0.41
N SER A 120 10.90 5.97 -1.65
CA SER A 120 11.32 6.75 -2.82
C SER A 120 10.11 7.31 -3.57
N LEU A 121 10.14 8.62 -3.86
CA LEU A 121 9.14 9.24 -4.71
C LEU A 121 9.26 8.73 -6.15
N SER A 122 8.12 8.42 -6.77
CA SER A 122 8.00 8.20 -8.20
C SER A 122 8.26 9.50 -8.97
N GLN A 123 8.47 9.39 -10.28
CA GLN A 123 8.67 10.55 -11.14
C GLN A 123 7.49 11.53 -11.07
N ARG A 124 6.24 11.03 -11.13
CA ARG A 124 5.05 11.88 -11.07
C ARG A 124 4.85 12.54 -9.70
N GLU A 125 5.15 11.82 -8.63
CA GLU A 125 5.18 12.42 -7.29
C GLU A 125 6.25 13.51 -7.21
N MET A 126 7.44 13.29 -7.75
CA MET A 126 8.50 14.29 -7.78
C MET A 126 8.07 15.55 -8.54
N GLU A 127 7.46 15.40 -9.72
CA GLU A 127 6.96 16.52 -10.54
C GLU A 127 5.89 17.33 -9.78
N VAL A 128 4.90 16.66 -9.20
CA VAL A 128 3.84 17.30 -8.39
C VAL A 128 4.45 18.04 -7.19
N MET A 129 5.33 17.37 -6.45
CA MET A 129 5.96 17.94 -5.27
C MET A 129 6.91 19.10 -5.59
N GLN A 130 7.55 19.08 -6.77
CA GLN A 130 8.37 20.18 -7.26
C GLN A 130 7.53 21.42 -7.54
N MET A 131 6.46 21.31 -8.32
CA MET A 131 5.59 22.47 -8.59
C MET A 131 4.93 23.01 -7.33
N ALA A 132 4.55 22.13 -6.40
CA ALA A 132 4.06 22.55 -5.09
C ALA A 132 5.13 23.32 -4.29
N TYR A 133 6.39 22.88 -4.34
CA TYR A 133 7.52 23.59 -3.73
C TYR A 133 7.77 24.97 -4.36
N GLU A 134 7.53 25.10 -5.67
CA GLU A 134 7.59 26.35 -6.42
C GLU A 134 6.40 27.29 -6.16
N GLY A 135 5.43 26.88 -5.33
CA GLY A 135 4.29 27.70 -4.93
C GLY A 135 3.07 27.62 -5.85
N ARG A 136 3.01 26.64 -6.76
CA ARG A 136 1.82 26.39 -7.59
C ARG A 136 0.68 25.85 -6.73
N THR A 137 -0.56 26.24 -7.06
CA THR A 137 -1.76 25.66 -6.43
C THR A 137 -2.03 24.25 -6.98
N ASP A 138 -2.79 23.44 -6.26
CA ASP A 138 -3.12 22.09 -6.71
C ASP A 138 -3.94 22.10 -8.02
N ASP A 139 -4.77 23.13 -8.25
CA ASP A 139 -5.49 23.36 -9.50
C ASP A 139 -4.55 23.72 -10.67
N ASP A 140 -3.56 24.58 -10.43
CA ASP A 140 -2.53 24.90 -11.44
C ASP A 140 -1.74 23.65 -11.83
N ILE A 141 -1.36 22.84 -10.85
CA ILE A 141 -0.63 21.57 -11.06
C ILE A 141 -1.48 20.60 -11.86
N ALA A 142 -2.76 20.44 -11.50
CA ALA A 142 -3.71 19.57 -12.19
C ALA A 142 -3.84 19.96 -13.67
N SER A 143 -3.99 21.26 -13.93
CA SER A 143 -4.09 21.82 -15.28
C SER A 143 -2.79 21.67 -16.07
N THR A 144 -1.64 21.90 -15.43
CA THR A 144 -0.31 21.81 -16.07
C THR A 144 0.05 20.38 -16.45
N LEU A 145 -0.29 19.40 -15.60
CA LEU A 145 0.00 17.98 -15.85
C LEU A 145 -1.11 17.24 -16.60
N PHE A 146 -2.23 17.91 -16.91
CA PHE A 146 -3.42 17.30 -17.51
C PHE A 146 -3.96 16.10 -16.72
N ILE A 147 -4.04 16.24 -15.39
CA ILE A 147 -4.58 15.23 -14.47
C ILE A 147 -5.65 15.85 -13.57
N SER A 148 -6.46 15.00 -12.92
CA SER A 148 -7.49 15.50 -12.00
C SER A 148 -6.87 16.07 -10.71
N LEU A 149 -7.55 17.04 -10.10
CA LEU A 149 -7.19 17.56 -8.77
C LEU A 149 -7.07 16.43 -7.73
N ASN A 150 -7.95 15.42 -7.81
CA ASN A 150 -7.89 14.25 -6.95
C ASN A 150 -6.60 13.44 -7.16
N THR A 151 -6.11 13.34 -8.40
CA THR A 151 -4.84 12.68 -8.72
C THR A 151 -3.65 13.45 -8.12
N VAL A 152 -3.64 14.77 -8.20
CA VAL A 152 -2.64 15.64 -7.54
C VAL A 152 -2.63 15.39 -6.03
N ASN A 153 -3.81 15.43 -5.41
CA ASN A 153 -3.97 15.18 -3.97
C ASN A 153 -3.45 13.78 -3.56
N ASN A 154 -3.70 12.77 -4.38
CA ASN A 154 -3.18 11.43 -4.14
C ASN A 154 -1.65 11.36 -4.25
N HIS A 155 -1.04 11.98 -5.27
CA HIS A 155 0.42 12.06 -5.38
C HIS A 155 1.05 12.76 -4.17
N ARG A 156 0.46 13.87 -3.71
CA ARG A 156 0.92 14.57 -2.49
C ARG A 156 0.81 13.68 -1.26
N LYS A 157 -0.34 13.04 -1.07
CA LYS A 157 -0.59 12.14 0.07
C LYS A 157 0.37 10.96 0.10
N ASN A 158 0.64 10.34 -1.04
CA ASN A 158 1.59 9.24 -1.14
C ASN A 158 3.02 9.74 -0.88
N SER A 159 3.40 10.89 -1.43
CA SER A 159 4.71 11.51 -1.17
C SER A 159 4.94 11.76 0.32
N PHE A 160 3.94 12.30 1.00
CA PHE A 160 3.97 12.51 2.45
C PHE A 160 4.14 11.21 3.22
N LYS A 161 3.42 10.14 2.84
CA LYS A 161 3.59 8.82 3.44
C LYS A 161 4.99 8.26 3.20
N LYS A 162 5.50 8.32 1.97
CA LYS A 162 6.83 7.78 1.59
C LYS A 162 7.97 8.47 2.31
N LEU A 163 7.86 9.79 2.49
CA LEU A 163 8.87 10.60 3.18
C LEU A 163 8.66 10.69 4.69
N ASN A 164 7.56 10.13 5.21
CA ASN A 164 7.11 10.28 6.59
C ASN A 164 7.00 11.77 7.01
N ILE A 165 6.27 12.53 6.21
CA ILE A 165 6.06 13.97 6.35
C ILE A 165 4.57 14.23 6.59
N HIS A 166 4.25 15.21 7.44
CA HIS A 166 2.87 15.45 7.88
C HIS A 166 2.26 16.77 7.36
N SER A 167 3.06 17.62 6.72
CA SER A 167 2.59 18.89 6.19
C SER A 167 3.42 19.37 5.01
N MET A 168 2.88 20.32 4.24
CA MET A 168 3.65 20.99 3.19
C MET A 168 4.84 21.79 3.76
N ALA A 169 4.68 22.36 4.96
CA ALA A 169 5.78 23.07 5.65
C ALA A 169 6.94 22.12 5.98
N ASP A 170 6.63 20.93 6.48
CA ASP A 170 7.63 19.87 6.72
C ASP A 170 8.30 19.42 5.43
N PHE A 171 7.54 19.31 4.33
CA PHE A 171 8.10 19.00 3.01
C PHE A 171 9.05 20.07 2.50
N ILE A 172 8.72 21.35 2.65
CA ILE A 172 9.60 22.46 2.26
C ILE A 172 10.91 22.41 3.06
N ARG A 173 10.86 22.12 4.36
CA ARG A 173 12.07 21.94 5.19
C ARG A 173 12.88 20.74 4.69
N TYR A 174 12.24 19.59 4.50
CA TYR A 174 12.88 18.38 3.97
C TYR A 174 13.57 18.63 2.62
N ALA A 175 12.87 19.28 1.68
CA ALA A 175 13.40 19.56 0.34
C ALA A 175 14.61 20.50 0.39
N LYS A 176 14.61 21.49 1.30
CA LYS A 176 15.77 22.36 1.53
C LYS A 176 16.95 21.61 2.13
N ASP A 177 16.72 20.86 3.21
CA ASP A 177 17.78 20.13 3.91
C ASP A 177 18.46 19.09 3.01
N LYS A 178 17.69 18.49 2.10
CA LYS A 178 18.19 17.49 1.13
C LYS A 178 18.65 18.09 -0.19
N ASN A 179 18.55 19.41 -0.39
CA ASN A 179 18.78 20.08 -1.68
C ASN A 179 18.04 19.38 -2.83
N LEU A 180 16.78 18.99 -2.58
CA LEU A 180 15.99 18.14 -3.48
C LEU A 180 15.66 18.84 -4.80
N PHE A 181 15.41 20.15 -4.74
CA PHE A 181 15.15 21.00 -5.90
C PHE A 181 16.14 22.15 -5.92
N LYS A 182 16.65 22.46 -7.12
CA LYS A 182 17.52 23.63 -7.33
C LYS A 182 16.63 24.86 -7.47
N ARG A 183 17.02 25.96 -6.81
CA ARG A 183 16.45 27.28 -7.06
C ARG A 183 16.96 27.84 -8.38
#